data_AF-A0A2P6WIT5-F1
#
_entry.id   AF-A0A2P6WIT5-F1
#
_cell.length_a   1.000
_cell.length_b   1.000
_cell.length_c   1.000
_cell.angle_alpha   90.00
_cell.angle_beta   90.00
_cell.angle_gamma   90.00
#
_symmetry.space_group_name_H-M   'P 1'
#
loop_
_entity.id
_entity.type
_entity.pdbx_description
1 polymer ?
#
loop_
_entity_poly.entity_id
_entity_poly.type
_entity_poly.pdbx_seq_one_letter_code
_entity_poly.pdbx_strand_id
1 'polypeptide(L)'
;MSKTESGQVLIRQIQKADLDTADRIYRLAFGTFFGLANPETCFGDSDRVRSRWLASPKSALCAELNGSVVGSCIVNHWGSVGFFGPLTVHPSLWDRGIARKLLAPTMDLFNEWQVTYAGLFTFAHSPKHSALYQKFDFWPRFLTMTMCKPIAGERKAMDALRFSTLLPADKASMLKECFKVTDSIYPGLDVEHEVRAVDDQQIGDTVLLMEGSQLAGFAICHCGPRSEGVPGSVT
;
A
#
# COMPACT_ATOMS: atom_id res chain seq x y z
N MET A 1 2.19 33.92 -29.26
CA MET A 1 2.12 33.14 -28.00
C MET A 1 1.36 31.86 -28.28
N SER A 2 2.09 30.75 -28.48
CA SER A 2 1.51 29.44 -28.77
C SER A 2 0.84 28.90 -27.50
N LYS A 3 -0.45 28.55 -27.59
CA LYS A 3 -1.12 27.72 -26.58
C LYS A 3 -0.38 26.40 -26.57
N THR A 4 0.42 26.15 -25.53
CA THR A 4 1.01 24.86 -25.27
C THR A 4 -0.12 23.83 -25.25
N GLU A 5 -0.09 22.85 -26.15
CA GLU A 5 -1.00 21.71 -26.09
C GLU A 5 -0.85 21.08 -24.69
N SER A 6 -1.85 21.27 -23.83
CA SER A 6 -1.93 20.52 -22.58
C SER A 6 -2.17 19.08 -22.97
N GLY A 7 -1.09 18.28 -22.96
CA GLY A 7 -1.16 16.84 -23.21
C GLY A 7 -2.27 16.20 -22.37
N GLN A 8 -3.04 15.32 -23.00
CA GLN A 8 -4.11 14.60 -22.32
C GLN A 8 -3.49 13.61 -21.32
N VAL A 9 -3.91 13.70 -20.06
CA VAL A 9 -3.54 12.71 -19.05
C VAL A 9 -4.39 11.45 -19.26
N LEU A 10 -3.71 10.34 -19.57
CA LEU A 10 -4.28 8.99 -19.69
C LEU A 10 -4.09 8.24 -18.37
N ILE A 11 -5.11 7.49 -17.93
CA ILE A 11 -4.98 6.57 -16.81
C ILE A 11 -5.01 5.14 -17.34
N ARG A 12 -4.06 4.32 -16.90
CA ARG A 12 -3.94 2.91 -17.28
C ARG A 12 -3.33 2.09 -16.13
N GLN A 13 -3.32 0.78 -16.27
CA GLN A 13 -2.55 -0.09 -15.37
C GLN A 13 -1.05 0.15 -15.52
N ILE A 14 -0.32 0.00 -14.41
CA ILE A 14 1.14 -0.02 -14.37
C ILE A 14 1.65 -1.27 -15.08
N GLN A 15 2.64 -1.10 -15.94
CA GLN A 15 3.40 -2.18 -16.54
C GLN A 15 4.74 -2.35 -15.84
N LYS A 16 5.38 -3.50 -16.03
CA LYS A 16 6.69 -3.79 -15.43
C LYS A 16 7.75 -2.72 -15.75
N ALA A 17 7.70 -2.14 -16.95
CA ALA A 17 8.62 -1.10 -17.41
C ALA A 17 8.42 0.26 -16.70
N ASP A 18 7.24 0.50 -16.11
CA ASP A 18 6.92 1.75 -15.42
C ASP A 18 7.44 1.78 -13.97
N LEU A 19 7.75 0.62 -13.39
CA LEU A 19 7.94 0.45 -11.95
C LEU A 19 9.02 1.35 -11.37
N ASP A 20 10.16 1.47 -12.04
CA ASP A 20 11.27 2.30 -11.55
C ASP A 20 10.91 3.80 -11.60
N THR A 21 10.14 4.22 -12.60
CA THR A 21 9.66 5.59 -12.71
C THR A 21 8.60 5.88 -11.64
N ALA A 22 7.67 4.96 -11.42
CA ALA A 22 6.63 5.08 -10.41
C ALA A 22 7.22 5.10 -8.99
N ASP A 23 8.23 4.28 -8.70
CA ASP A 23 8.95 4.29 -7.42
C ASP A 23 9.71 5.61 -7.21
N ARG A 24 10.42 6.09 -8.23
CA ARG A 24 11.10 7.40 -8.15
C ARG A 24 10.12 8.54 -7.87
N ILE A 25 8.98 8.57 -8.55
CA ILE A 25 7.92 9.57 -8.31
C ILE A 25 7.35 9.44 -6.90
N TYR A 26 7.15 8.20 -6.43
CA TYR A 26 6.70 7.94 -5.07
C TYR A 26 7.64 8.56 -4.03
N ARG A 27 8.94 8.28 -4.12
CA ARG A 27 9.94 8.85 -3.21
C ARG A 27 10.00 10.36 -3.29
N LEU A 28 10.11 10.89 -4.52
CA LEU A 28 10.19 12.33 -4.77
C LEU A 28 8.96 13.06 -4.22
N ALA A 29 7.75 12.55 -4.46
CA ALA A 29 6.51 13.18 -4.01
C ALA A 29 6.42 13.26 -2.47
N PHE A 30 6.65 12.14 -1.78
CA PHE A 30 6.62 12.13 -0.31
C PHE A 30 7.80 12.90 0.29
N GLY A 31 9.01 12.74 -0.26
CA GLY A 31 10.19 13.47 0.21
C GLY A 31 10.05 14.98 0.06
N THR A 32 9.48 15.46 -1.05
CA THR A 32 9.15 16.88 -1.23
C THR A 32 8.06 17.33 -0.25
N PHE A 33 7.02 16.52 -0.04
CA PHE A 33 5.95 16.84 0.90
C PHE A 33 6.45 16.92 2.36
N PHE A 34 7.38 16.04 2.74
CA PHE A 34 8.02 16.05 4.07
C PHE A 34 9.12 17.10 4.22
N GLY A 35 9.49 17.82 3.15
CA GLY A 35 10.53 18.84 3.20
C GLY A 35 11.94 18.27 3.40
N LEU A 36 12.20 17.04 2.92
CA LEU A 36 13.54 16.45 3.00
C LEU A 36 14.53 17.22 2.10
N ALA A 37 15.77 17.36 2.56
CA ALA A 37 16.84 17.98 1.76
C ALA A 37 17.12 17.21 0.46
N ASN A 38 17.00 15.88 0.51
CA ASN A 38 17.13 14.99 -0.63
C ASN A 38 15.84 14.17 -0.81
N PRO A 39 14.81 14.71 -1.50
CA PRO A 39 13.50 14.05 -1.61
C PRO A 39 13.53 12.62 -2.16
N GLU A 40 14.42 12.33 -3.11
CA GLU A 40 14.50 11.01 -3.74
C GLU A 40 14.99 9.90 -2.78
N THR A 41 15.58 10.25 -1.63
CA THR A 41 16.01 9.26 -0.61
C THR A 41 14.90 8.90 0.38
N CYS A 42 13.69 9.46 0.20
CA CYS A 42 12.55 9.16 1.07
C CYS A 42 12.30 7.64 1.13
N PHE A 43 12.05 7.14 2.34
CA PHE A 43 11.80 5.73 2.65
C PHE A 43 12.95 4.74 2.37
N GLY A 44 14.19 5.22 2.21
CA GLY A 44 15.37 4.36 2.15
C GLY A 44 15.30 3.31 1.04
N ASP A 45 15.51 2.05 1.37
CA ASP A 45 15.48 0.94 0.41
C ASP A 45 14.11 0.25 0.29
N SER A 46 13.07 0.72 0.99
CA SER A 46 11.73 0.11 0.92
C SER A 46 11.16 0.16 -0.50
N ASP A 47 10.45 -0.88 -0.94
CA ASP A 47 9.99 -1.01 -2.34
C ASP A 47 8.49 -1.27 -2.45
N ARG A 48 7.68 -0.32 -1.97
CA ARG A 48 6.21 -0.44 -1.90
C ARG A 48 5.56 -0.51 -3.28
N VAL A 49 6.04 0.26 -4.26
CA VAL A 49 5.42 0.28 -5.59
C VAL A 49 5.57 -1.07 -6.27
N ARG A 50 6.78 -1.66 -6.25
CA ARG A 50 7.01 -2.94 -6.89
C ARG A 50 6.38 -4.10 -6.14
N SER A 51 6.52 -4.14 -4.82
CA SER A 51 5.97 -5.25 -4.02
C SER A 51 4.46 -5.37 -4.16
N ARG A 52 3.76 -4.23 -4.12
CA ARG A 52 2.31 -4.16 -4.32
C ARG A 52 1.88 -4.47 -5.76
N TRP A 53 2.65 -4.02 -6.76
CA TRP A 53 2.40 -4.39 -8.15
C TRP A 53 2.60 -5.89 -8.38
N LEU A 54 3.63 -6.51 -7.79
CA LEU A 54 3.84 -7.96 -7.88
C LEU A 54 2.72 -8.75 -7.23
N ALA A 55 2.17 -8.24 -6.13
CA ALA A 55 1.02 -8.82 -5.46
C ALA A 55 -0.21 -8.75 -6.39
N SER A 56 -0.60 -7.56 -6.86
CA SER A 56 -1.76 -7.39 -7.74
C SER A 56 -1.51 -6.37 -8.85
N PRO A 57 -1.01 -6.81 -10.03
CA PRO A 57 -0.74 -5.90 -11.15
C PRO A 57 -2.00 -5.19 -11.66
N LYS A 58 -3.16 -5.85 -11.55
CA LYS A 58 -4.44 -5.35 -12.09
C LYS A 58 -4.99 -4.16 -11.33
N SER A 59 -4.59 -3.99 -10.07
CA SER A 59 -5.06 -2.94 -9.17
C SER A 59 -4.02 -1.83 -8.94
N ALA A 60 -2.98 -1.78 -9.76
CA ALA A 60 -1.98 -0.73 -9.75
C ALA A 60 -2.15 0.18 -10.97
N LEU A 61 -2.45 1.46 -10.74
CA LEU A 61 -2.77 2.44 -11.79
C LEU A 61 -1.68 3.50 -11.90
N CYS A 62 -1.41 3.98 -13.11
CA CYS A 62 -0.58 5.15 -13.36
C CYS A 62 -1.28 6.19 -14.22
N ALA A 63 -0.89 7.44 -13.99
CA ALA A 63 -1.19 8.55 -14.87
C ALA A 63 -0.01 8.73 -15.84
N GLU A 64 -0.32 8.75 -17.13
CA GLU A 64 0.62 9.01 -18.21
C GLU A 64 0.32 10.37 -18.84
N LEU A 65 1.37 11.15 -19.07
CA LEU A 65 1.32 12.43 -19.76
C LEU A 65 2.46 12.48 -20.78
N ASN A 66 2.12 12.67 -22.06
CA ASN A 66 3.08 12.71 -23.18
C ASN A 66 4.00 11.47 -23.20
N GLY A 67 3.44 10.27 -22.99
CA GLY A 67 4.18 9.00 -23.01
C GLY A 67 5.01 8.72 -21.75
N SER A 68 5.00 9.61 -20.75
CA SER A 68 5.74 9.44 -19.49
C SER A 68 4.79 9.21 -18.32
N VAL A 69 5.14 8.28 -17.43
CA VAL A 69 4.44 8.14 -16.14
C VAL A 69 4.72 9.36 -15.28
N VAL A 70 3.66 9.96 -14.74
CA VAL A 70 3.70 11.19 -13.94
C VAL A 70 3.03 11.06 -12.57
N GLY A 71 2.48 9.89 -12.26
CA GLY A 71 1.86 9.59 -10.97
C GLY A 71 1.34 8.15 -10.95
N SER A 72 1.07 7.64 -9.76
CA SER A 72 0.53 6.30 -9.56
C SER A 72 -0.42 6.23 -8.38
N CYS A 73 -1.28 5.21 -8.40
CA CYS A 73 -2.14 4.83 -7.29
C CYS A 73 -2.13 3.31 -7.17
N ILE A 74 -1.76 2.81 -6.00
CA ILE A 74 -1.82 1.38 -5.68
C ILE A 74 -3.13 1.11 -4.94
N VAL A 75 -3.88 0.11 -5.38
CA VAL A 75 -5.17 -0.26 -4.82
C VAL A 75 -5.09 -1.72 -4.32
N ASN A 76 -5.50 -1.95 -3.09
CA ASN A 76 -5.54 -3.24 -2.43
C ASN A 76 -7.00 -3.68 -2.26
N HIS A 77 -7.24 -4.97 -2.51
CA HIS A 77 -8.52 -5.63 -2.30
C HIS A 77 -8.36 -6.63 -1.15
N TRP A 78 -9.00 -6.33 -0.02
CA TRP A 78 -8.98 -7.15 1.19
C TRP A 78 -10.35 -7.77 1.44
N GLY A 79 -10.90 -8.44 0.42
CA GLY A 79 -12.27 -8.96 0.43
C GLY A 79 -13.29 -7.83 0.44
N SER A 80 -14.13 -7.76 1.47
CA SER A 80 -15.14 -6.70 1.62
C SER A 80 -14.54 -5.31 1.85
N VAL A 81 -13.22 -5.20 2.03
CA VAL A 81 -12.52 -3.94 2.31
C VAL A 81 -11.63 -3.54 1.12
N GLY A 82 -11.89 -2.35 0.57
CA GLY A 82 -11.00 -1.68 -0.38
C GLY A 82 -10.07 -0.70 0.33
N PHE A 83 -8.79 -0.71 -0.03
CA PHE A 83 -7.84 0.27 0.49
C PHE A 83 -6.96 0.78 -0.64
N PHE A 84 -6.56 2.06 -0.64
CA PHE A 84 -5.61 2.54 -1.63
C PHE A 84 -4.52 3.41 -1.01
N GLY A 85 -3.35 3.36 -1.64
CA GLY A 85 -2.14 4.01 -1.19
C GLY A 85 -0.90 3.19 -1.55
N PRO A 86 0.22 3.83 -1.92
CA PRO A 86 0.35 5.27 -2.07
C PRO A 86 -0.37 5.82 -3.32
N LEU A 87 -0.90 7.04 -3.22
CA LEU A 87 -1.35 7.88 -4.34
C LEU A 87 -0.34 9.01 -4.49
N THR A 88 0.38 9.05 -5.62
CA THR A 88 1.43 10.03 -5.86
C THR A 88 1.32 10.66 -7.24
N VAL A 89 1.79 11.90 -7.33
CA VAL A 89 1.94 12.66 -8.57
C VAL A 89 3.28 13.35 -8.49
N HIS A 90 4.00 13.42 -9.61
CA HIS A 90 5.26 14.14 -9.70
C HIS A 90 5.09 15.60 -9.20
N PRO A 91 5.96 16.12 -8.31
CA PRO A 91 5.75 17.43 -7.69
C PRO A 91 5.55 18.60 -8.64
N SER A 92 6.27 18.64 -9.76
CA SER A 92 6.11 19.72 -10.77
C SER A 92 4.72 19.74 -11.45
N LEU A 93 3.93 18.68 -11.26
CA LEU A 93 2.59 18.49 -11.83
C LEU A 93 1.49 18.47 -10.76
N TRP A 94 1.82 18.82 -9.51
CA TRP A 94 0.82 19.05 -8.48
C TRP A 94 -0.16 20.15 -8.88
N ASP A 95 -1.36 20.07 -8.30
CA ASP A 95 -2.45 21.04 -8.52
C ASP A 95 -3.00 21.09 -9.95
N ARG A 96 -2.68 20.08 -10.78
CA ARG A 96 -3.21 19.92 -12.15
C ARG A 96 -4.33 18.89 -12.29
N GLY A 97 -4.88 18.42 -11.16
CA GLY A 97 -6.00 17.47 -11.16
C GLY A 97 -5.65 16.02 -11.50
N ILE A 98 -4.37 15.66 -11.63
CA ILE A 98 -3.93 14.28 -11.97
C ILE A 98 -4.38 13.27 -10.89
N ALA A 99 -4.23 13.59 -9.61
CA ALA A 99 -4.67 12.72 -8.51
C ALA A 99 -6.18 12.43 -8.57
N ARG A 100 -7.00 13.42 -8.98
CA ARG A 100 -8.44 13.24 -9.20
C ARG A 100 -8.71 12.25 -10.34
N LYS A 101 -7.94 12.35 -11.43
CA LYS A 101 -8.05 11.42 -12.56
C LYS A 101 -7.66 9.99 -12.16
N LEU A 102 -6.67 9.80 -11.29
CA LEU A 102 -6.30 8.48 -10.74
C LEU A 102 -7.38 7.89 -9.81
N LEU A 103 -8.04 8.74 -9.01
CA LEU A 103 -9.04 8.29 -8.05
C LEU A 103 -10.34 7.79 -8.70
N ALA A 104 -10.76 8.36 -9.83
CA ALA A 104 -11.97 7.88 -10.52
C ALA A 104 -11.94 6.36 -10.84
N PRO A 105 -10.94 5.84 -11.58
CA PRO A 105 -10.83 4.39 -11.81
C PRO A 105 -10.48 3.60 -10.54
N THR A 106 -9.93 4.22 -9.51
CA THR A 106 -9.78 3.57 -8.20
C THR A 106 -11.14 3.26 -7.58
N MET A 107 -12.11 4.17 -7.71
CA MET A 107 -13.48 3.93 -7.25
C MET A 107 -14.20 2.89 -8.13
N ASP A 108 -13.93 2.88 -9.43
CA ASP A 108 -14.48 1.86 -10.33
C ASP A 108 -14.02 0.45 -9.92
N LEU A 109 -12.75 0.28 -9.52
CA LEU A 109 -12.26 -0.98 -8.97
C LEU A 109 -13.00 -1.39 -7.69
N PHE A 110 -13.21 -0.45 -6.75
CA PHE A 110 -13.98 -0.72 -5.53
C PHE A 110 -15.43 -1.12 -5.82
N ASN A 111 -16.08 -0.47 -6.79
CA ASN A 111 -17.43 -0.81 -7.23
C ASN A 111 -17.47 -2.20 -7.88
N GLU A 112 -16.49 -2.54 -8.73
CA GLU A 112 -16.36 -3.84 -9.38
C GLU A 112 -16.20 -4.97 -8.36
N TRP A 113 -15.37 -4.76 -7.33
CA TRP A 113 -15.17 -5.73 -6.24
C TRP A 113 -16.30 -5.75 -5.22
N GLN A 114 -17.26 -4.82 -5.33
CA GLN A 114 -18.40 -4.69 -4.42
C GLN A 114 -17.97 -4.57 -2.94
N VAL A 115 -16.91 -3.81 -2.67
CA VAL A 115 -16.44 -3.60 -1.30
C VAL A 115 -17.51 -2.91 -0.46
N THR A 116 -17.65 -3.30 0.80
CA THR A 116 -18.58 -2.69 1.76
C THR A 116 -17.93 -1.58 2.58
N TYR A 117 -16.59 -1.52 2.58
CA TYR A 117 -15.83 -0.47 3.20
C TYR A 117 -14.65 -0.07 2.32
N ALA A 118 -14.45 1.23 2.12
CA ALA A 118 -13.29 1.76 1.42
C ALA A 118 -12.51 2.72 2.34
N GLY A 119 -11.18 2.65 2.32
CA GLY A 119 -10.34 3.48 3.19
C GLY A 119 -8.99 3.86 2.59
N LEU A 120 -8.36 4.85 3.24
CA LEU A 120 -7.00 5.31 2.97
C LEU A 120 -6.43 5.95 4.25
N PHE A 121 -5.11 6.08 4.31
CA PHE A 121 -4.46 6.96 5.28
C PHE A 121 -4.01 8.26 4.61
N THR A 122 -4.19 9.37 5.32
CA THR A 122 -3.65 10.65 4.90
C THR A 122 -3.22 11.51 6.08
N PHE A 123 -2.59 12.64 5.76
CA PHE A 123 -2.00 13.56 6.71
C PHE A 123 -3.08 14.42 7.35
N ALA A 124 -3.30 14.22 8.65
CA ALA A 124 -4.28 14.99 9.43
C ALA A 124 -4.05 16.52 9.37
N HIS A 125 -2.80 16.95 9.19
CA HIS A 125 -2.43 18.36 9.08
C HIS A 125 -2.49 18.91 7.63
N SER A 126 -3.05 18.16 6.67
CA SER A 126 -3.11 18.57 5.28
C SER A 126 -4.55 18.81 4.80
N PRO A 127 -5.02 20.07 4.81
CA PRO A 127 -6.32 20.44 4.23
C PRO A 127 -6.44 20.06 2.75
N LYS A 128 -5.32 20.13 2.01
CA LYS A 128 -5.25 19.79 0.59
C LYS A 128 -5.62 18.33 0.33
N HIS A 129 -5.06 17.40 1.10
CA HIS A 129 -5.38 15.98 0.98
C HIS A 129 -6.83 15.71 1.42
N SER A 130 -7.26 16.31 2.53
CA SER A 130 -8.65 16.19 3.01
C SER A 130 -9.66 16.63 1.95
N ALA A 131 -9.45 17.78 1.33
CA ALA A 131 -10.31 18.32 0.27
C ALA A 131 -10.25 17.51 -1.05
N LEU A 132 -9.16 16.78 -1.30
CA LEU A 132 -9.09 15.86 -2.43
C LEU A 132 -10.02 14.66 -2.20
N TYR A 133 -9.91 14.01 -1.05
CA TYR A 133 -10.62 12.76 -0.76
C TYR A 133 -12.11 12.95 -0.46
N GLN A 134 -12.50 14.09 0.13
CA GLN A 134 -13.93 14.44 0.31
C GLN A 134 -14.69 14.52 -1.01
N LYS A 135 -14.02 14.83 -2.12
CA LYS A 135 -14.66 14.85 -3.46
C LYS A 135 -15.01 13.44 -3.98
N PHE A 136 -14.53 12.41 -3.31
CA PHE A 136 -14.85 11.00 -3.53
C PHE A 136 -15.55 10.40 -2.30
N ASP A 137 -16.17 11.24 -1.48
CA ASP A 137 -16.95 10.87 -0.28
C ASP A 137 -16.15 10.16 0.83
N PHE A 138 -14.83 10.32 0.86
CA PHE A 138 -14.02 9.91 2.01
C PHE A 138 -14.00 11.01 3.07
N TRP A 139 -14.45 10.66 4.27
CA TRP A 139 -14.50 11.54 5.42
C TRP A 139 -13.52 11.11 6.52
N PRO A 140 -12.85 12.06 7.22
CA PRO A 140 -12.01 11.72 8.36
C PRO A 140 -12.83 11.00 9.45
N ARG A 141 -12.32 9.88 9.97
CA ARG A 141 -12.93 9.11 11.06
C ARG A 141 -12.21 9.32 12.39
N PHE A 142 -10.97 8.86 12.47
CA PHE A 142 -10.13 8.98 13.66
C PHE A 142 -8.66 9.08 13.25
N LEU A 143 -7.84 9.57 14.17
CA LEU A 143 -6.40 9.64 13.98
C LEU A 143 -5.77 8.26 14.21
N THR A 144 -5.06 7.74 13.22
CA THR A 144 -4.21 6.55 13.37
C THR A 144 -2.76 6.98 13.55
N MET A 145 -2.13 6.54 14.64
CA MET A 145 -0.73 6.85 14.92
C MET A 145 0.18 5.77 14.34
N THR A 146 1.09 6.17 13.45
CA THR A 146 2.22 5.34 13.03
C THR A 146 3.33 5.50 14.06
N MET A 147 3.71 4.40 14.72
CA MET A 147 4.70 4.40 15.79
C MET A 147 5.97 3.66 15.36
N CYS A 148 7.12 4.13 15.81
CA CYS A 148 8.40 3.48 15.61
C CYS A 148 9.09 3.28 16.96
N LYS A 149 9.68 2.10 17.17
CA LYS A 149 10.50 1.80 18.33
C LYS A 149 11.73 1.00 17.90
N PRO A 150 12.95 1.46 18.22
CA PRO A 150 14.15 0.65 18.03
C PRO A 150 14.06 -0.65 18.82
N ILE A 151 14.34 -1.78 18.16
CA ILE A 151 14.42 -3.08 18.82
C ILE A 151 15.82 -3.20 19.42
N ALA A 152 15.93 -3.15 20.75
CA ALA A 152 17.20 -3.28 21.48
C ALA A 152 17.20 -4.46 22.46
N GLY A 153 18.35 -5.12 22.57
CA GLY A 153 18.64 -6.22 23.51
C GLY A 153 18.28 -7.61 22.99
N GLU A 154 18.82 -8.64 23.63
CA GLU A 154 18.39 -10.02 23.41
C GLU A 154 16.92 -10.17 23.82
N ARG A 155 16.13 -10.78 22.93
CA ARG A 155 14.72 -11.10 23.18
C ARG A 155 14.61 -12.60 23.34
N LYS A 156 13.87 -13.03 24.36
CA LYS A 156 13.47 -14.43 24.47
C LYS A 156 12.62 -14.76 23.24
N ALA A 157 12.99 -15.82 22.52
CA ALA A 157 12.16 -16.33 21.44
C ALA A 157 10.76 -16.64 22.00
N MET A 158 9.74 -16.14 21.32
CA MET A 158 8.36 -16.53 21.58
C MET A 158 8.11 -17.84 20.83
N ASP A 159 7.31 -18.74 21.43
CA ASP A 159 6.76 -19.90 20.72
C ASP A 159 5.66 -19.43 19.76
N ALA A 160 6.08 -18.75 18.69
CA ALA A 160 5.23 -18.33 17.59
C ALA A 160 5.63 -19.09 16.33
N LEU A 161 4.63 -19.55 15.56
CA LEU A 161 4.89 -20.19 14.28
C LEU A 161 5.13 -19.12 13.22
N ARG A 162 5.93 -19.46 12.21
CA ARG A 162 6.18 -18.61 11.05
C ARG A 162 5.54 -19.25 9.83
N PHE A 163 4.73 -18.48 9.12
CA PHE A 163 4.03 -18.96 7.93
C PHE A 163 5.00 -19.51 6.88
N SER A 164 6.16 -18.86 6.70
CA SER A 164 7.22 -19.31 5.78
C SER A 164 7.75 -20.71 6.09
N THR A 165 7.67 -21.16 7.35
CA THR A 165 8.18 -22.46 7.81
C THR A 165 7.16 -23.59 7.70
N LEU A 166 5.90 -23.27 7.38
CA LEU A 166 4.86 -24.27 7.19
C LEU A 166 5.11 -25.07 5.91
N LEU A 167 4.74 -26.35 5.95
CA LEU A 167 4.75 -27.17 4.75
C LEU A 167 3.74 -26.63 3.73
N PRO A 168 3.99 -26.75 2.42
CA PRO A 168 3.07 -26.29 1.39
C PRO A 168 1.63 -26.81 1.55
N ALA A 169 1.48 -28.04 2.06
CA ALA A 169 0.17 -28.65 2.33
C ALA A 169 -0.60 -27.92 3.45
N ASP A 170 0.10 -27.37 4.44
CA ASP A 170 -0.50 -26.73 5.61
C ASP A 170 -0.81 -25.25 5.38
N LYS A 171 -0.08 -24.59 4.47
CA LYS A 171 -0.27 -23.17 4.14
C LYS A 171 -1.70 -22.85 3.74
N ALA A 172 -2.32 -23.68 2.90
CA ALA A 172 -3.70 -23.46 2.46
C ALA A 172 -4.72 -23.57 3.61
N SER A 173 -4.48 -24.46 4.59
CA SER A 173 -5.33 -24.54 5.78
C SER A 173 -5.11 -23.34 6.69
N MET A 174 -3.87 -22.91 6.86
CA MET A 174 -3.54 -21.78 7.71
C MET A 174 -4.12 -20.46 7.17
N LEU A 175 -4.14 -20.25 5.86
CA LEU A 175 -4.78 -19.07 5.26
C LEU A 175 -6.28 -18.99 5.57
N LYS A 176 -6.98 -20.13 5.61
CA LYS A 176 -8.38 -20.17 6.04
C LYS A 176 -8.55 -19.78 7.51
N GLU A 177 -7.61 -20.17 8.37
CA GLU A 177 -7.62 -19.72 9.77
C GLU A 177 -7.32 -18.22 9.90
N CYS A 178 -6.37 -17.69 9.11
CA CYS A 178 -6.13 -16.24 9.04
C CYS A 178 -7.39 -15.48 8.61
N PHE A 179 -8.11 -15.99 7.59
CA PHE A 179 -9.38 -15.39 7.15
C PHE A 179 -10.43 -15.38 8.26
N LYS A 180 -10.61 -16.48 9.02
CA LYS A 180 -11.55 -16.50 10.16
C LYS A 180 -11.21 -15.43 11.20
N VAL A 181 -9.92 -15.22 11.50
CA VAL A 181 -9.47 -14.18 12.43
C VAL A 181 -9.86 -12.80 11.90
N THR A 182 -9.59 -12.48 10.63
CA THR A 182 -9.91 -11.16 10.08
C THR A 182 -11.41 -10.93 9.85
N ASP A 183 -12.14 -11.95 9.43
CA ASP A 183 -13.60 -11.93 9.28
C ASP A 183 -14.30 -11.64 10.62
N SER A 184 -13.75 -12.12 11.74
CA SER A 184 -14.24 -11.81 13.07
C SER A 184 -14.06 -10.35 13.50
N ILE A 185 -13.10 -9.63 12.88
CA ILE A 185 -12.84 -8.20 13.13
C ILE A 185 -13.80 -7.35 12.28
N TYR A 186 -13.94 -7.69 11.00
CA TYR A 186 -14.87 -7.05 10.09
C TYR A 186 -15.37 -8.08 9.06
N PRO A 187 -16.69 -8.25 8.90
CA PRO A 187 -17.23 -9.28 8.00
C PRO A 187 -16.68 -9.16 6.58
N GLY A 188 -16.08 -10.23 6.09
CA GLY A 188 -15.46 -10.33 4.77
C GLY A 188 -14.08 -9.70 4.64
N LEU A 189 -13.47 -9.18 5.72
CA LEU A 189 -12.09 -8.71 5.67
C LEU A 189 -11.17 -9.91 5.44
N ASP A 190 -10.48 -9.90 4.29
CA ASP A 190 -9.60 -10.98 3.88
C ASP A 190 -8.23 -10.41 3.48
N VAL A 191 -7.21 -10.70 4.28
CA VAL A 191 -5.82 -10.29 4.02
C VAL A 191 -4.94 -11.43 3.54
N GLU A 192 -5.52 -12.53 3.04
CA GLU A 192 -4.78 -13.66 2.45
C GLU A 192 -3.74 -13.19 1.43
N HIS A 193 -4.11 -12.21 0.61
CA HIS A 193 -3.23 -11.66 -0.42
C HIS A 193 -1.96 -11.03 0.15
N GLU A 194 -2.04 -10.40 1.32
CA GLU A 194 -0.90 -9.80 2.01
C GLU A 194 0.04 -10.87 2.57
N VAL A 195 -0.53 -11.94 3.17
CA VAL A 195 0.25 -13.08 3.67
C VAL A 195 1.02 -13.74 2.54
N ARG A 196 0.35 -13.98 1.39
CA ARG A 196 0.97 -14.52 0.19
C ARG A 196 2.03 -13.59 -0.38
N ALA A 197 1.75 -12.30 -0.49
CA ALA A 197 2.70 -11.33 -1.05
C ALA A 197 4.02 -11.34 -0.28
N VAL A 198 3.97 -11.39 1.05
CA VAL A 198 5.18 -11.44 1.89
C VAL A 198 5.94 -12.76 1.72
N ASP A 199 5.23 -13.89 1.71
CA ASP A 199 5.82 -15.23 1.56
C ASP A 199 6.40 -15.45 0.15
N ASP A 200 5.64 -15.18 -0.91
CA ASP A 200 6.06 -15.40 -2.31
C ASP A 200 7.25 -14.51 -2.69
N GLN A 201 7.29 -13.27 -2.20
CA GLN A 201 8.34 -12.31 -2.54
C GLN A 201 9.54 -12.36 -1.57
N GLN A 202 9.45 -13.14 -0.49
CA GLN A 202 10.50 -13.24 0.54
C GLN A 202 10.89 -11.88 1.14
N ILE A 203 9.90 -11.00 1.34
CA ILE A 203 10.06 -9.63 1.86
C ILE A 203 9.65 -9.49 3.33
N GLY A 204 9.63 -10.60 4.06
CA GLY A 204 9.14 -10.66 5.42
C GLY A 204 8.69 -12.06 5.83
N ASP A 205 7.83 -12.11 6.84
CA ASP A 205 7.13 -13.33 7.26
C ASP A 205 5.77 -13.00 7.88
N THR A 206 4.91 -13.99 8.02
CA THR A 206 3.70 -13.87 8.84
C THR A 206 3.89 -14.66 10.13
N VAL A 207 3.87 -13.96 11.25
CA VAL A 207 3.97 -14.55 12.60
C VAL A 207 2.58 -14.98 13.04
N LEU A 208 2.45 -16.24 13.47
CA LEU A 208 1.20 -16.89 13.82
C LEU A 208 1.21 -17.21 15.33
N LEU A 209 0.19 -16.74 16.05
CA LEU A 209 -0.02 -17.01 17.46
C LEU A 209 -1.08 -18.09 17.63
N MET A 210 -0.67 -19.26 18.11
CA MET A 210 -1.55 -20.42 18.32
C MET A 210 -1.99 -20.51 19.78
N GLU A 211 -3.26 -20.79 20.01
CA GLU A 211 -3.81 -21.23 21.29
C GLU A 211 -4.33 -22.66 21.13
N GLY A 212 -3.54 -23.64 21.58
CA GLY A 212 -3.80 -25.05 21.28
C GLY A 212 -3.70 -25.30 19.77
N SER A 213 -4.80 -25.75 19.16
CA SER A 213 -4.89 -26.01 17.71
C SER A 213 -5.52 -24.86 16.91
N GLN A 214 -5.90 -23.75 17.56
CA GLN A 214 -6.57 -22.63 16.91
C GLN A 214 -5.62 -21.44 16.74
N LEU A 215 -5.76 -20.72 15.64
CA LEU A 215 -5.05 -19.46 15.41
C LEU A 215 -5.77 -18.36 16.19
N ALA A 216 -5.12 -17.81 17.22
CA ALA A 216 -5.65 -16.73 18.04
C ALA A 216 -5.38 -15.35 17.43
N GLY A 217 -4.30 -15.22 16.66
CA GLY A 217 -3.95 -13.98 15.99
C GLY A 217 -2.72 -14.15 15.11
N PHE A 218 -2.44 -13.15 14.28
CA PHE A 218 -1.25 -13.13 13.45
C PHE A 218 -0.79 -11.71 13.13
N ALA A 219 0.45 -11.58 12.67
CA ALA A 219 1.01 -10.33 12.21
C ALA A 219 1.78 -10.55 10.91
N ILE A 220 1.47 -9.74 9.90
CA ILE A 220 2.21 -9.71 8.63
C ILE A 220 3.37 -8.74 8.82
N CYS A 221 4.58 -9.27 8.83
CA CYS A 221 5.79 -8.53 9.17
C CYS A 221 6.66 -8.36 7.94
N HIS A 222 6.83 -7.12 7.47
CA HIS A 222 7.82 -6.78 6.46
C HIS A 222 9.20 -6.62 7.10
N CYS A 223 10.18 -7.39 6.62
CA CYS A 223 11.55 -7.27 7.09
C CYS A 223 12.55 -7.66 5.99
N GLY A 224 13.71 -7.00 6.02
CA GLY A 224 14.79 -7.23 5.06
C GLY A 224 14.78 -6.27 3.87
N PRO A 225 15.78 -6.41 2.99
CA PRO A 225 15.99 -5.50 1.87
C PRO A 225 14.76 -5.42 0.97
N ARG A 226 14.40 -4.21 0.54
CA ARG A 226 13.28 -3.97 -0.40
C ARG A 226 11.91 -4.44 0.09
N SER A 227 11.75 -4.72 1.37
CA SER A 227 10.44 -4.91 1.97
C SER A 227 9.66 -3.58 2.01
N GLU A 228 8.40 -3.60 2.45
CA GLU A 228 7.63 -2.38 2.65
C GLU A 228 7.95 -1.66 3.97
N GLY A 229 8.75 -2.30 4.81
CA GLY A 229 9.25 -1.76 6.06
C GLY A 229 10.21 -0.62 5.80
N VAL A 230 10.01 0.51 6.48
CA VAL A 230 10.88 1.68 6.35
C VAL A 230 11.95 1.61 7.44
N PRO A 231 13.24 1.76 7.10
CA PRO A 231 14.30 1.81 8.10
C PRO A 231 14.19 3.08 8.94
N GLY A 232 13.77 2.96 10.21
CA GLY A 232 13.70 4.10 11.14
C GLY A 232 12.74 5.21 10.70
N SER A 233 12.46 6.17 11.58
CA SER A 233 11.42 7.18 11.37
C SER A 233 11.71 8.09 10.17
N VAL A 234 11.02 7.88 9.06
CA VAL A 234 10.77 8.91 8.03
C VAL A 234 9.36 9.46 8.26
N THR A 235 9.14 10.00 9.46
CA THR A 235 7.99 10.83 9.86
C THR A 235 8.42 11.68 11.04
#